data_AF-A0A644V9J6-F1
#
_entry.id   AF-A0A644V9J6-F1
#
_cell.length_a   1.000
_cell.length_b   1.000
_cell.length_c   1.000
_cell.angle_alpha   90.00
_cell.angle_beta   90.00
_cell.angle_gamma   90.00
#
_symmetry.space_group_name_H-M   'P 1'
#
loop_
_entity.id
_entity.type
_entity.pdbx_description
1 polymer ?
#
loop_
_entity_poly.entity_id
_entity_poly.type
_entity_poly.pdbx_seq_one_letter_code
_entity_poly.pdbx_strand_id
1 'polypeptide(L)'
;MRFFFKQICLVACFFAFGLAAQSAQARVVEGNVIMDQPMRENLCALTFDDGPSINTPHLLDMLEEYGIPATFFMLGSQAERHPDIVKRVIAEGHEVGNHSYSHPNLRVVSLARKEEELRRTDTILRNLGASPQFVRPPYGSYDASTEKVAASLGLSLMLWSMDSRDWQRLPDNYATLRNNRGTVYAPGTLRGIFLFHDSHKRTVDDLPRIIRDLRAGGCQRFVTVTDYLEGLMDPEPGLLMTRVKRGAPGMDEPPMVARHQVEGVHQSEELPPHSFPAGSADIPLARSSTPWQLVESPSPEMAGQAALPRTAAHPVQDAPQPAGSSAVQPREGSALSPAQAPAS
;
A
#
# COMPACT_ATOMS: atom_id res chain seq x y z
N MET A 1 -26.20 -37.14 67.95
CA MET A 1 -25.18 -36.07 67.96
C MET A 1 -24.11 -36.39 66.93
N ARG A 2 -23.90 -35.46 65.98
CA ARG A 2 -22.62 -35.14 65.28
C ARG A 2 -21.89 -36.26 64.51
N PHE A 3 -22.03 -36.27 63.18
CA PHE A 3 -21.03 -35.83 62.19
C PHE A 3 -19.77 -36.72 62.14
N PHE A 4 -19.48 -37.36 61.01
CA PHE A 4 -18.21 -37.12 60.29
C PHE A 4 -18.30 -37.60 58.82
N PHE A 5 -17.84 -36.69 57.98
CA PHE A 5 -17.86 -36.67 56.52
C PHE A 5 -16.45 -37.03 56.02
N LYS A 6 -16.34 -37.39 54.73
CA LYS A 6 -15.12 -37.51 53.88
C LYS A 6 -14.45 -38.88 53.78
N GLN A 7 -14.56 -39.49 52.60
CA GLN A 7 -13.44 -39.70 51.66
C GLN A 7 -13.97 -40.34 50.37
N ILE A 8 -14.29 -39.50 49.36
CA ILE A 8 -14.33 -39.93 47.96
C ILE A 8 -13.21 -39.13 47.29
N CYS A 9 -12.14 -39.83 46.94
CA CYS A 9 -11.02 -39.29 46.17
C CYS A 9 -11.50 -38.89 44.78
N LEU A 10 -11.70 -37.59 44.59
CA LEU A 10 -12.01 -36.98 43.31
C LEU A 10 -10.67 -36.72 42.60
N VAL A 11 -10.26 -37.65 41.73
CA VAL A 11 -9.18 -37.42 40.77
C VAL A 11 -9.75 -36.49 39.69
N ALA A 12 -9.77 -35.20 39.98
CA ALA A 12 -9.95 -34.17 38.97
C ALA A 12 -8.63 -34.07 38.19
N CYS A 13 -8.55 -34.76 37.05
CA CYS A 13 -7.61 -34.40 36.00
C CYS A 13 -7.97 -32.99 35.52
N PHE A 14 -7.35 -31.98 36.14
CA PHE A 14 -7.24 -30.65 35.58
C PHE A 14 -6.38 -30.74 34.31
N PHE A 15 -7.01 -31.07 33.18
CA PHE A 15 -6.49 -30.67 31.88
C PHE A 15 -6.71 -29.17 31.77
N ALA A 16 -5.79 -28.41 32.35
CA ALA A 16 -5.59 -27.02 32.01
C ALA A 16 -5.07 -26.99 30.57
N PHE A 17 -6.00 -27.03 29.60
CA PHE A 17 -5.72 -26.56 28.25
C PHE A 17 -5.46 -25.06 28.37
N GLY A 18 -4.20 -24.70 28.57
CA GLY A 18 -3.75 -23.34 28.33
C GLY A 18 -4.02 -23.05 26.86
N LEU A 19 -5.07 -22.27 26.56
CA LEU A 19 -5.12 -21.52 25.32
C LEU A 19 -3.99 -20.49 25.39
N ALA A 20 -2.78 -20.92 25.06
CA ALA A 20 -1.82 -20.00 24.49
C ALA A 20 -2.50 -19.48 23.22
N ALA A 21 -2.97 -18.22 23.26
CA ALA A 21 -3.38 -17.53 22.06
C ALA A 21 -2.19 -17.66 21.09
N GLN A 22 -2.35 -18.48 20.05
CA GLN A 22 -1.39 -18.52 18.97
C GLN A 22 -1.38 -17.11 18.40
N SER A 23 -0.31 -16.37 18.69
CA SER A 23 -0.07 -15.11 18.02
C SER A 23 -0.08 -15.42 16.53
N ALA A 24 -1.12 -14.95 15.82
CA ALA A 24 -1.14 -15.03 14.38
C ALA A 24 0.19 -14.47 13.89
N GLN A 25 0.93 -15.27 13.11
CA GLN A 25 2.21 -14.80 12.59
C GLN A 25 1.94 -13.54 11.78
N ALA A 26 2.70 -12.48 12.08
CA ALA A 26 2.66 -11.28 11.26
C ALA A 26 2.93 -11.66 9.81
N ARG A 27 2.01 -11.30 8.93
CA ARG A 27 2.05 -11.65 7.50
C ARG A 27 2.19 -10.39 6.66
N VAL A 28 2.69 -10.57 5.45
CA VAL A 28 2.61 -9.53 4.42
C VAL A 28 1.37 -9.79 3.57
N VAL A 29 0.47 -8.80 3.52
CA VAL A 29 -0.75 -8.83 2.72
C VAL A 29 -0.57 -7.86 1.55
N GLU A 30 -0.06 -8.41 0.45
CA GLU A 30 0.17 -7.67 -0.79
C GLU A 30 -1.00 -7.75 -1.77
N GLY A 31 -0.98 -6.90 -2.80
CA GLY A 31 -2.03 -6.85 -3.81
C GLY A 31 -2.37 -8.21 -4.43
N ASN A 32 -1.38 -9.03 -4.78
CA ASN A 32 -1.66 -10.37 -5.33
C ASN A 32 -2.39 -11.28 -4.32
N VAL A 33 -1.99 -11.24 -3.05
CA VAL A 33 -2.64 -11.99 -1.97
C VAL A 33 -4.08 -11.54 -1.79
N ILE A 34 -4.32 -10.23 -1.81
CA ILE A 34 -5.67 -9.63 -1.73
C ILE A 34 -6.54 -10.08 -2.91
N MET A 35 -5.96 -10.11 -4.12
CA MET A 35 -6.67 -10.45 -5.35
C MET A 35 -7.03 -11.94 -5.44
N ASP A 36 -6.16 -12.81 -4.94
CA ASP A 36 -6.36 -14.26 -4.93
C ASP A 36 -7.32 -14.74 -3.84
N GLN A 37 -7.69 -13.87 -2.90
CA GLN A 37 -8.65 -14.20 -1.85
C GLN A 37 -10.00 -14.58 -2.49
N PRO A 38 -10.54 -15.78 -2.20
CA PRO A 38 -11.88 -16.13 -2.62
C PRO A 38 -12.87 -15.28 -1.84
N MET A 39 -13.83 -14.67 -2.56
CA MET A 39 -14.86 -13.82 -1.95
C MET A 39 -16.22 -14.23 -2.49
N ARG A 40 -17.21 -14.33 -1.61
CA ARG A 40 -18.61 -14.58 -1.97
C ARG A 40 -19.32 -13.30 -2.43
N GLU A 41 -18.88 -12.17 -1.89
CA GLU A 41 -19.35 -10.83 -2.19
C GLU A 41 -18.20 -9.98 -2.71
N ASN A 42 -18.51 -8.98 -3.54
CA ASN A 42 -17.53 -7.98 -3.95
C ASN A 42 -17.36 -6.93 -2.85
N LEU A 43 -16.43 -7.16 -1.93
CA LEU A 43 -16.13 -6.22 -0.85
C LEU A 43 -15.15 -5.13 -1.32
N CYS A 44 -15.32 -3.91 -0.81
CA CYS A 44 -14.37 -2.82 -1.01
C CYS A 44 -13.96 -2.19 0.31
N ALA A 45 -12.67 -2.20 0.63
CA ALA A 45 -12.14 -1.44 1.75
C ALA A 45 -11.60 -0.10 1.26
N LEU A 46 -12.19 0.99 1.74
CA LEU A 46 -11.64 2.33 1.54
C LEU A 46 -10.56 2.56 2.59
N THR A 47 -9.34 2.83 2.14
CA THR A 47 -8.21 3.09 3.04
C THR A 47 -7.60 4.45 2.76
N PHE A 48 -7.29 5.19 3.82
CA PHE A 48 -6.74 6.54 3.76
C PHE A 48 -5.41 6.62 4.49
N ASP A 49 -4.37 7.05 3.78
CA ASP A 49 -3.02 7.22 4.30
C ASP A 49 -2.70 8.69 4.62
N ASP A 50 -1.64 8.91 5.38
CA ASP A 50 -1.02 10.20 5.76
C ASP A 50 -1.75 11.06 6.79
N GLY A 51 -2.99 10.71 7.14
CA GLY A 51 -3.76 11.38 8.17
C GLY A 51 -3.28 11.14 9.61
N PRO A 52 -3.99 11.71 10.61
CA PRO A 52 -5.08 12.66 10.43
C PRO A 52 -4.61 14.01 9.88
N SER A 53 -5.47 14.67 9.10
CA SER A 53 -5.26 15.99 8.53
C SER A 53 -6.43 16.92 8.89
N ILE A 54 -6.34 18.19 8.48
CA ILE A 54 -7.45 19.14 8.61
C ILE A 54 -8.71 18.72 7.84
N ASN A 55 -8.57 17.84 6.84
CA ASN A 55 -9.70 17.36 6.03
C ASN A 55 -10.38 16.11 6.63
N THR A 56 -9.69 15.37 7.52
CA THR A 56 -10.21 14.12 8.11
C THR A 56 -11.57 14.31 8.79
N PRO A 57 -11.86 15.39 9.56
CA PRO A 57 -13.17 15.58 10.16
C PRO A 57 -14.31 15.65 9.13
N HIS A 58 -14.08 16.35 8.01
CA HIS A 58 -15.07 16.43 6.93
C HIS A 58 -15.26 15.08 6.23
N LEU A 59 -14.17 14.33 6.05
CA LEU A 59 -14.24 12.97 5.52
C LEU A 59 -15.09 12.06 6.42
N LEU A 60 -14.90 12.15 7.73
CA LEU A 60 -15.67 11.38 8.71
C LEU A 60 -17.17 11.71 8.65
N ASP A 61 -17.53 12.99 8.57
CA ASP A 61 -18.94 13.42 8.42
C ASP A 61 -19.59 12.75 7.19
N MET A 62 -18.88 12.74 6.05
CA MET A 62 -19.39 12.10 4.83
C MET A 62 -19.46 10.57 4.96
N LEU A 63 -18.45 9.93 5.57
CA LEU A 63 -18.47 8.48 5.79
C LEU A 63 -19.63 8.07 6.70
N GLU A 64 -19.96 8.86 7.71
CA GLU A 64 -21.15 8.68 8.55
C GLU A 64 -22.44 8.83 7.73
N GLU A 65 -22.56 9.87 6.91
CA GLU A 65 -23.72 10.10 6.03
C GLU A 65 -23.98 8.92 5.09
N TYR A 66 -22.92 8.34 4.51
CA TYR A 66 -23.03 7.18 3.63
C TYR A 66 -23.11 5.84 4.36
N GLY A 67 -22.89 5.82 5.69
CA GLY A 67 -22.83 4.60 6.49
C GLY A 67 -21.69 3.67 6.08
N ILE A 68 -20.53 4.22 5.71
CA ILE A 68 -19.39 3.47 5.18
C ILE A 68 -18.26 3.40 6.21
N PRO A 69 -17.85 2.21 6.67
CA PRO A 69 -16.63 2.05 7.44
C PRO A 69 -15.40 2.23 6.54
N ALA A 70 -14.28 2.61 7.14
CA ALA A 70 -13.02 2.86 6.45
C ALA A 70 -11.84 2.51 7.38
N THR A 71 -10.64 2.42 6.81
CA THR A 71 -9.40 2.16 7.56
C THR A 71 -8.41 3.29 7.32
N PHE A 72 -7.89 3.88 8.39
CA PHE A 72 -6.97 5.02 8.33
C PHE A 72 -5.57 4.59 8.76
N PHE A 73 -4.61 4.61 7.84
CA PHE A 73 -3.20 4.38 8.14
C PHE A 73 -2.55 5.72 8.51
N MET A 74 -2.37 5.93 9.81
CA MET A 74 -2.01 7.25 10.34
C MET A 74 -0.52 7.39 10.57
N LEU A 75 -0.01 8.60 10.28
CA LEU A 75 1.32 9.00 10.69
C LEU A 75 1.34 9.27 12.20
N GLY A 76 2.32 8.70 12.90
CA GLY A 76 2.48 8.93 14.34
C GLY A 76 2.63 10.41 14.69
N SER A 77 3.34 11.17 13.86
CA SER A 77 3.52 12.62 14.06
C SER A 77 2.22 13.43 13.87
N GLN A 78 1.27 12.92 13.08
CA GLN A 78 -0.04 13.55 12.89
C GLN A 78 -1.00 13.15 14.01
N ALA A 79 -0.99 11.87 14.40
CA ALA A 79 -1.76 11.37 15.53
C ALA A 79 -1.40 12.10 16.84
N GLU A 80 -0.12 12.41 17.06
CA GLU A 80 0.35 13.20 18.21
C GLU A 80 -0.19 14.64 18.19
N ARG A 81 -0.33 15.24 17.01
CA ARG A 81 -0.83 16.61 16.83
C ARG A 81 -2.36 16.72 16.85
N HIS A 82 -3.06 15.67 16.45
CA HIS A 82 -4.52 15.64 16.31
C HIS A 82 -5.16 14.47 17.09
N PRO A 83 -4.91 14.35 18.40
CA PRO A 83 -5.37 13.21 19.19
C PRO A 83 -6.90 13.11 19.31
N ASP A 84 -7.59 14.25 19.20
CA ASP A 84 -9.05 14.34 19.15
C ASP A 84 -9.63 13.70 17.88
N ILE A 85 -8.99 13.93 16.72
CA ILE A 85 -9.41 13.32 15.46
C ILE A 85 -9.21 11.81 15.50
N VAL A 86 -8.08 11.32 16.02
CA VAL A 86 -7.84 9.86 16.18
C VAL A 86 -8.93 9.22 17.03
N LYS A 87 -9.28 9.83 18.16
CA LYS A 87 -10.36 9.33 19.04
C LYS A 87 -11.71 9.33 18.34
N ARG A 88 -12.00 10.34 17.52
CA ARG A 88 -13.22 10.42 16.72
C ARG A 88 -13.29 9.28 15.70
N VAL A 89 -12.21 9.04 14.95
CA VAL A 89 -12.10 7.92 14.00
C VAL A 89 -12.45 6.59 14.67
N ILE A 90 -11.90 6.34 15.88
CA ILE A 90 -12.18 5.13 16.67
C ILE A 90 -13.64 5.09 17.13
N ALA A 91 -14.15 6.20 17.70
CA ALA A 91 -15.50 6.28 18.25
C ALA A 91 -16.59 6.06 17.18
N GLU A 92 -16.30 6.48 15.94
CA GLU A 92 -17.17 6.28 14.79
C GLU A 92 -17.00 4.91 14.12
N GLY A 93 -16.19 4.03 14.70
CA GLY A 93 -16.08 2.63 14.30
C GLY A 93 -15.23 2.38 13.06
N HIS A 94 -14.37 3.32 12.70
CA HIS A 94 -13.36 3.11 11.67
C HIS A 94 -12.14 2.39 12.25
N GLU A 95 -11.41 1.70 11.39
CA GLU A 95 -10.19 1.00 11.76
C GLU A 95 -8.98 1.96 11.68
N VAL A 96 -8.01 1.79 12.58
CA VAL A 96 -6.78 2.59 12.60
C VAL A 96 -5.56 1.68 12.44
N GLY A 97 -4.72 1.98 11.45
CA GLY A 97 -3.46 1.33 11.16
C GLY A 97 -2.25 2.25 11.36
N ASN A 98 -1.06 1.65 11.45
CA ASN A 98 0.21 2.35 11.60
C ASN A 98 0.79 2.71 10.22
N HIS A 99 1.24 3.96 10.02
CA HIS A 99 1.87 4.40 8.77
C HIS A 99 3.28 4.97 8.95
N SER A 100 4.04 4.49 9.95
CA SER A 100 5.29 5.09 10.44
C SER A 100 5.08 6.45 11.11
N TYR A 101 6.14 7.03 11.67
CA TYR A 101 6.06 8.26 12.43
C TYR A 101 6.17 9.50 11.53
N SER A 102 7.17 9.51 10.65
CA SER A 102 7.47 10.65 9.76
C SER A 102 7.53 10.30 8.28
N HIS A 103 6.92 9.18 7.87
CA HIS A 103 6.79 8.77 6.47
C HIS A 103 8.14 8.51 5.72
N PRO A 104 9.20 7.93 6.33
CA PRO A 104 10.39 7.57 5.56
C PRO A 104 10.14 6.33 4.71
N ASN A 105 10.92 6.18 3.62
CA ASN A 105 10.98 4.91 2.92
C ASN A 105 11.66 3.86 3.82
N LEU A 106 10.85 2.94 4.37
CA LEU A 106 11.32 1.99 5.35
C LEU A 106 12.39 1.06 4.79
N ARG A 107 12.39 0.73 3.49
CA ARG A 107 13.41 -0.14 2.88
C ARG A 107 14.84 0.44 2.95
N VAL A 108 15.00 1.77 3.00
CA VAL A 108 16.33 2.41 2.86
C VAL A 108 16.90 2.97 4.16
N VAL A 109 16.08 3.12 5.19
CA VAL A 109 16.54 3.59 6.50
C VAL A 109 17.14 2.44 7.34
N SER A 110 17.95 2.82 8.34
CA SER A 110 18.60 1.86 9.25
C SER A 110 17.58 1.08 10.07
N LEU A 111 17.97 -0.11 10.56
CA LEU A 111 17.11 -0.92 11.44
C LEU A 111 16.64 -0.13 12.68
N ALA A 112 17.55 0.59 13.34
CA ALA A 112 17.20 1.42 14.49
C ALA A 112 16.14 2.48 14.13
N ARG A 113 16.25 3.09 12.93
CA ARG A 113 15.24 4.04 12.48
C ARG A 113 13.89 3.35 12.17
N LYS A 114 13.89 2.16 11.56
CA LYS A 114 12.66 1.35 11.35
C LYS A 114 11.96 1.09 12.69
N GLU A 115 12.72 0.66 13.70
CA GLU A 115 12.20 0.40 15.05
C GLU A 115 11.60 1.65 15.69
N GLU A 116 12.31 2.79 15.63
CA GLU A 116 11.82 4.06 16.14
C GLU A 116 10.50 4.48 15.47
N GLU A 117 10.46 4.47 14.14
CA GLU A 117 9.32 4.88 13.32
C GLU A 117 8.06 4.07 13.63
N LEU A 118 8.20 2.74 13.69
CA LEU A 118 7.07 1.85 13.89
C LEU A 118 6.63 1.79 15.35
N ARG A 119 7.57 1.64 16.29
CA ARG A 119 7.26 1.53 17.72
C ARG A 119 6.69 2.82 18.30
N ARG A 120 7.24 3.98 17.93
CA ARG A 120 6.74 5.27 18.42
C ARG A 120 5.30 5.48 17.97
N THR A 121 5.02 5.23 16.69
CA THR A 121 3.67 5.34 16.12
C THR A 121 2.69 4.36 16.78
N ASP A 122 3.06 3.09 16.93
CA ASP A 122 2.23 2.08 17.59
C ASP A 122 1.90 2.48 19.03
N THR A 123 2.89 2.99 19.77
CA THR A 123 2.70 3.47 21.16
C THR A 123 1.72 4.64 21.20
N ILE A 124 1.88 5.64 20.33
CA ILE A 124 0.99 6.81 20.27
C ILE A 124 -0.45 6.37 19.98
N LEU A 125 -0.65 5.56 18.93
CA LEU A 125 -1.97 5.10 18.51
C LEU A 125 -2.66 4.29 19.62
N ARG A 126 -1.94 3.35 20.26
CA ARG A 126 -2.47 2.57 21.39
C ARG A 126 -2.84 3.44 22.58
N ASN A 127 -2.03 4.44 22.92
CA ASN A 127 -2.33 5.38 24.00
C ASN A 127 -3.58 6.23 23.72
N LEU A 128 -3.91 6.44 22.44
CA LEU A 128 -5.12 7.14 22.02
C LEU A 128 -6.36 6.23 21.95
N GLY A 129 -6.20 4.93 22.24
CA GLY A 129 -7.28 3.94 22.27
C GLY A 129 -7.40 3.10 21.00
N ALA A 130 -6.52 3.28 20.00
CA ALA A 130 -6.49 2.42 18.83
C ALA A 130 -5.93 1.04 19.19
N SER A 131 -6.25 0.03 18.37
CA SER A 131 -5.63 -1.29 18.44
C SER A 131 -5.13 -1.70 17.06
N PRO A 132 -4.03 -1.08 16.57
CA PRO A 132 -3.54 -1.37 15.22
C PRO A 132 -3.18 -2.86 15.09
N GLN A 133 -3.69 -3.49 14.02
CA GLN A 133 -3.28 -4.84 13.60
C GLN A 133 -2.32 -4.81 12.41
N PHE A 134 -2.27 -3.66 11.73
CA PHE A 134 -1.56 -3.50 10.47
C PHE A 134 -0.63 -2.30 10.50
N VAL A 135 0.49 -2.45 9.80
CA VAL A 135 1.32 -1.35 9.33
C VAL A 135 1.25 -1.30 7.81
N ARG A 136 1.02 -0.12 7.25
CA ARG A 136 1.26 0.13 5.83
C ARG A 136 2.60 0.83 5.70
N PRO A 137 3.62 0.23 5.06
CA PRO A 137 4.89 0.92 4.84
C PRO A 137 4.69 2.12 3.90
N PRO A 138 5.25 3.30 4.22
CA PRO A 138 5.31 4.42 3.27
C PRO A 138 5.83 3.97 1.90
N TYR A 139 5.20 4.49 0.84
CA TYR A 139 5.49 4.13 -0.56
C TYR A 139 5.26 2.64 -0.91
N GLY A 140 4.66 1.85 -0.02
CA GLY A 140 4.60 0.39 -0.14
C GLY A 140 5.99 -0.27 -0.08
N SER A 141 7.01 0.44 0.40
CA SER A 141 8.41 0.03 0.30
C SER A 141 8.93 -0.52 1.63
N TYR A 142 9.32 -1.79 1.63
CA TYR A 142 9.79 -2.51 2.81
C TYR A 142 10.87 -3.55 2.47
N ASP A 143 11.44 -4.16 3.50
CA ASP A 143 12.37 -5.30 3.40
C ASP A 143 12.11 -6.29 4.56
N ALA A 144 12.85 -7.41 4.57
CA ALA A 144 12.72 -8.44 5.61
C ALA A 144 13.01 -7.93 7.03
N SER A 145 13.74 -6.82 7.19
CA SER A 145 13.95 -6.21 8.51
C SER A 145 12.74 -5.38 8.93
N THR A 146 12.07 -4.69 8.01
CA THR A 146 10.77 -4.04 8.28
C THR A 146 9.72 -5.07 8.73
N GLU A 147 9.64 -6.22 8.06
CA GLU A 147 8.75 -7.32 8.44
C GLU A 147 9.01 -7.81 9.88
N LYS A 148 10.28 -8.02 10.24
CA LYS A 148 10.65 -8.45 11.60
C LYS A 148 10.27 -7.41 12.66
N VAL A 149 10.48 -6.13 12.38
CA VAL A 149 10.09 -5.05 13.31
C VAL A 149 8.58 -5.03 13.49
N ALA A 150 7.81 -5.06 12.40
CA ALA A 150 6.35 -5.12 12.45
C ALA A 150 5.86 -6.34 13.24
N ALA A 151 6.44 -7.52 12.97
CA ALA A 151 6.13 -8.75 13.69
C ALA A 151 6.41 -8.65 15.19
N SER A 152 7.50 -7.99 15.59
CA SER A 152 7.84 -7.77 17.01
C SER A 152 6.84 -6.88 17.75
N LEU A 153 6.05 -6.09 17.01
CA LEU A 153 4.95 -5.26 17.52
C LEU A 153 3.58 -5.95 17.38
N GLY A 154 3.54 -7.19 16.88
CA GLY A 154 2.29 -7.89 16.58
C GLY A 154 1.52 -7.33 15.38
N LEU A 155 2.19 -6.61 14.48
CA LEU A 155 1.60 -5.97 13.32
C LEU A 155 1.91 -6.75 12.04
N SER A 156 0.91 -6.90 11.16
CA SER A 156 1.08 -7.40 9.80
C SER A 156 1.33 -6.25 8.81
N LEU A 157 2.06 -6.51 7.73
CA LEU A 157 2.22 -5.52 6.65
C LEU A 157 0.97 -5.53 5.77
N MET A 158 0.39 -4.37 5.51
CA MET A 158 -0.83 -4.20 4.71
C MET A 158 -0.62 -3.24 3.56
N LEU A 159 -0.73 -3.75 2.34
CA LEU A 159 -0.61 -2.96 1.12
C LEU A 159 -2.03 -2.70 0.59
N TRP A 160 -2.19 -2.64 -0.72
CA TRP A 160 -3.44 -2.42 -1.42
C TRP A 160 -3.49 -3.29 -2.67
N SER A 161 -4.70 -3.52 -3.18
CA SER A 161 -4.92 -4.14 -4.49
C SER A 161 -5.26 -3.13 -5.58
N MET A 162 -5.67 -1.91 -5.19
CA MET A 162 -6.08 -0.84 -6.09
C MET A 162 -5.44 0.48 -5.64
N ASP A 163 -4.58 1.05 -6.49
CA ASP A 163 -3.98 2.38 -6.26
C ASP A 163 -4.79 3.43 -7.02
N SER A 164 -5.40 4.40 -6.30
CA SER A 164 -6.15 5.49 -6.94
C SER A 164 -5.24 6.52 -7.61
N ARG A 165 -3.97 6.63 -7.19
CA ARG A 165 -3.04 7.69 -7.59
C ARG A 165 -3.60 9.10 -7.38
N ASP A 166 -4.52 9.25 -6.43
CA ASP A 166 -5.16 10.50 -6.07
C ASP A 166 -4.16 11.61 -5.70
N TRP A 167 -3.01 11.24 -5.14
CA TRP A 167 -1.85 12.11 -4.85
C TRP A 167 -1.22 12.74 -6.10
N GLN A 168 -1.37 12.12 -7.27
CA GLN A 168 -0.91 12.66 -8.55
C GLN A 168 -2.04 13.35 -9.32
N ARG A 169 -3.15 12.63 -9.53
CA ARG A 169 -4.34 13.11 -10.26
C ARG A 169 -5.53 12.22 -9.90
N LEU A 170 -6.70 12.82 -9.69
CA LEU A 170 -7.93 12.07 -9.50
C LEU A 170 -8.28 11.24 -10.76
N PRO A 171 -8.56 9.94 -10.62
CA PRO A 171 -9.05 9.10 -11.71
C PRO A 171 -10.31 9.68 -12.36
N ASP A 172 -10.44 9.51 -13.67
CA ASP A 172 -11.67 9.88 -14.38
C ASP A 172 -12.84 8.94 -13.98
N ASN A 173 -12.55 7.68 -13.66
CA ASN A 173 -13.51 6.70 -13.14
C ASN A 173 -12.83 5.66 -12.23
N TYR A 174 -13.22 5.60 -10.95
CA TYR A 174 -12.63 4.68 -9.97
C TYR A 174 -12.93 3.20 -10.23
N ALA A 175 -13.97 2.86 -11.01
CA ALA A 175 -14.25 1.48 -11.40
C ALA A 175 -13.25 0.91 -12.41
N THR A 176 -12.47 1.78 -13.07
CA THR A 176 -11.52 1.40 -14.13
C THR A 176 -10.06 1.37 -13.67
N LEU A 177 -9.84 1.49 -12.35
CA LEU A 177 -8.51 1.35 -11.78
C LEU A 177 -7.90 -0.01 -12.15
N ARG A 178 -6.60 -0.02 -12.39
CA ARG A 178 -5.84 -1.25 -12.61
C ARG A 178 -5.39 -1.78 -11.25
N ASN A 179 -5.63 -3.06 -11.02
CA ASN A 179 -5.11 -3.72 -9.83
C ASN A 179 -3.58 -3.92 -9.91
N ASN A 180 -2.97 -4.49 -8.86
CA ASN A 180 -1.52 -4.75 -8.82
C ASN A 180 -1.00 -5.71 -9.91
N ARG A 181 -1.89 -6.40 -10.66
CA ARG A 181 -1.54 -7.22 -11.84
C ARG A 181 -1.62 -6.43 -13.16
N GLY A 182 -1.99 -5.15 -13.09
CA GLY A 182 -2.22 -4.30 -14.26
C GLY A 182 -3.54 -4.55 -14.96
N THR A 183 -4.45 -5.35 -14.40
CA THR A 183 -5.75 -5.66 -15.02
C THR A 183 -6.86 -4.79 -14.46
N VAL A 184 -7.82 -4.46 -15.32
CA VAL A 184 -9.08 -3.81 -14.92
C VAL A 184 -10.10 -4.93 -14.66
N TYR A 185 -10.88 -4.79 -13.60
CA TYR A 185 -11.95 -5.75 -13.30
C TYR A 185 -13.00 -5.79 -14.42
N ALA A 186 -13.58 -6.96 -14.64
CA ALA A 186 -14.76 -7.06 -15.50
C ALA A 186 -15.93 -6.26 -14.86
N PRO A 187 -16.81 -5.65 -15.66
CA PRO A 187 -17.97 -4.93 -15.13
C PRO A 187 -18.76 -5.78 -14.12
N GLY A 188 -19.09 -5.20 -12.97
CA GLY A 188 -19.85 -5.88 -11.92
C GLY A 188 -19.04 -6.79 -11.00
N THR A 189 -17.71 -6.88 -11.15
CA THR A 189 -16.83 -7.75 -10.34
C THR A 189 -15.81 -6.98 -9.50
N LEU A 190 -15.88 -5.65 -9.48
CA LEU A 190 -14.92 -4.81 -8.75
C LEU A 190 -14.95 -5.08 -7.25
N ARG A 191 -13.79 -5.39 -6.69
CA ARG A 191 -13.54 -5.60 -5.26
C ARG A 191 -12.08 -5.26 -4.94
N GLY A 192 -11.77 -5.06 -3.66
CA GLY A 192 -10.39 -4.92 -3.22
C GLY A 192 -10.19 -3.94 -2.07
N ILE A 193 -8.92 -3.68 -1.78
CA ILE A 193 -8.47 -2.67 -0.83
C ILE A 193 -7.93 -1.49 -1.64
N PHE A 194 -8.55 -0.32 -1.49
CA PHE A 194 -8.29 0.88 -2.28
C PHE A 194 -7.47 1.88 -1.47
N LEU A 195 -6.34 2.31 -2.05
CA LEU A 195 -5.46 3.33 -1.49
C LEU A 195 -5.93 4.73 -1.90
N PHE A 196 -6.16 5.58 -0.91
CA PHE A 196 -6.43 7.01 -1.01
C PHE A 196 -5.63 7.77 0.07
N HIS A 197 -5.63 9.09 0.02
CA HIS A 197 -4.96 9.95 1.01
C HIS A 197 -5.93 11.04 1.50
N ASP A 198 -6.23 11.05 2.79
CA ASP A 198 -7.10 12.08 3.39
C ASP A 198 -6.35 13.39 3.71
N SER A 199 -5.03 13.41 3.50
CA SER A 199 -4.21 14.63 3.46
C SER A 199 -4.53 15.52 2.24
N HIS A 200 -5.20 14.97 1.22
CA HIS A 200 -5.58 15.69 0.00
C HIS A 200 -7.06 16.08 0.00
N LYS A 201 -7.34 17.38 0.14
CA LYS A 201 -8.72 17.91 0.13
C LYS A 201 -9.51 17.45 -1.11
N ARG A 202 -8.88 17.45 -2.29
CA ARG A 202 -9.51 17.01 -3.54
C ARG A 202 -9.99 15.55 -3.50
N THR A 203 -9.30 14.68 -2.76
CA THR A 203 -9.70 13.28 -2.60
C THR A 203 -10.90 13.18 -1.68
N VAL A 204 -10.86 13.91 -0.55
CA VAL A 204 -11.95 13.98 0.42
C VAL A 204 -13.23 14.49 -0.24
N ASP A 205 -13.16 15.63 -0.93
CA ASP A 205 -14.30 16.24 -1.63
C ASP A 205 -14.91 15.32 -2.72
N ASP A 206 -14.12 14.38 -3.24
CA ASP A 206 -14.51 13.48 -4.33
C ASP A 206 -15.05 12.13 -3.83
N LEU A 207 -15.17 11.94 -2.51
CA LEU A 207 -15.74 10.75 -1.89
C LEU A 207 -17.12 10.34 -2.48
N PRO A 208 -18.07 11.27 -2.74
CA PRO A 208 -19.33 10.90 -3.38
C PRO A 208 -19.15 10.21 -4.74
N ARG A 209 -18.16 10.67 -5.53
CA ARG A 209 -17.83 10.08 -6.83
C ARG A 209 -17.13 8.75 -6.67
N ILE A 210 -16.20 8.63 -5.72
CA ILE A 210 -15.56 7.36 -5.36
C ILE A 210 -16.64 6.31 -5.06
N ILE A 211 -17.56 6.59 -4.15
CA ILE A 211 -18.62 5.65 -3.74
C ILE A 211 -19.49 5.26 -4.94
N ARG A 212 -19.94 6.24 -5.71
CA ARG A 212 -20.78 6.01 -6.90
C ARG A 212 -20.09 5.11 -7.92
N ASP A 213 -18.85 5.45 -8.29
CA ASP A 213 -18.10 4.73 -9.31
C ASP A 213 -17.79 3.30 -8.84
N LEU A 214 -17.38 3.11 -7.57
CA LEU A 214 -17.12 1.78 -7.03
C LEU A 214 -18.37 0.90 -7.00
N ARG A 215 -19.52 1.44 -6.56
CA ARG A 215 -20.81 0.73 -6.62
C ARG A 215 -21.18 0.34 -8.06
N ALA A 216 -21.04 1.26 -9.00
CA ALA A 216 -21.29 1.00 -10.42
C ALA A 216 -20.33 -0.06 -11.00
N GLY A 217 -19.10 -0.14 -10.48
CA GLY A 217 -18.12 -1.17 -10.84
C GLY A 217 -18.44 -2.57 -10.30
N GLY A 218 -19.41 -2.70 -9.40
CA GLY A 218 -19.82 -3.96 -8.80
C GLY A 218 -19.48 -4.13 -7.33
N CYS A 219 -19.02 -3.07 -6.66
CA CYS A 219 -18.82 -3.08 -5.22
C CYS A 219 -20.15 -3.30 -4.49
N GLN A 220 -20.29 -4.40 -3.77
CA GLN A 220 -21.53 -4.78 -3.08
C GLN A 220 -21.58 -4.22 -1.66
N ARG A 221 -20.43 -4.18 -0.97
CA ARG A 221 -20.36 -3.72 0.43
C ARG A 221 -19.03 -3.08 0.74
N PHE A 222 -19.09 -1.98 1.48
CA PHE A 222 -17.90 -1.32 2.03
C PHE A 222 -17.59 -1.86 3.43
N VAL A 223 -16.30 -2.09 3.70
CA VAL A 223 -15.82 -2.79 4.89
C VAL A 223 -14.49 -2.20 5.36
N THR A 224 -14.10 -2.49 6.60
CA THR A 224 -12.72 -2.24 7.07
C THR A 224 -11.74 -3.25 6.44
N VAL A 225 -10.43 -3.03 6.61
CA VAL A 225 -9.40 -3.98 6.15
C VAL A 225 -9.52 -5.30 6.90
N THR A 226 -9.69 -5.26 8.24
CA THR A 226 -9.92 -6.49 9.02
C THR A 226 -11.12 -7.27 8.46
N ASP A 227 -12.28 -6.62 8.31
CA ASP A 227 -13.49 -7.26 7.80
C ASP A 227 -13.31 -7.81 6.37
N TYR A 228 -12.54 -7.13 5.52
CA TYR A 228 -12.21 -7.60 4.17
C TYR A 228 -11.45 -8.93 4.24
N LEU A 229 -10.44 -9.03 5.11
CA LEU A 229 -9.59 -10.22 5.24
C LEU A 229 -10.29 -11.35 5.98
N GLU A 230 -11.21 -11.02 6.89
CA GLU A 230 -12.06 -11.95 7.62
C GLU A 230 -13.27 -12.43 6.80
N GLY A 231 -13.37 -12.12 5.50
CA GLY A 231 -14.47 -12.50 4.59
C GLY A 231 -14.80 -14.00 4.45
N LEU A 232 -14.31 -14.83 5.37
CA LEU A 232 -14.81 -16.14 5.79
C LEU A 232 -15.40 -16.02 7.21
N MET A 233 -16.70 -15.76 7.36
CA MET A 233 -17.63 -16.37 8.33
C MET A 233 -19.06 -15.84 8.03
N ASP A 234 -20.03 -16.75 7.95
CA ASP A 234 -21.38 -16.56 7.40
C ASP A 234 -22.13 -15.29 7.87
N PRO A 235 -22.95 -14.65 7.01
CA PRO A 235 -24.16 -14.02 7.52
C PRO A 235 -25.10 -15.14 7.95
N GLU A 236 -25.39 -15.26 9.25
CA GLU A 236 -26.62 -15.94 9.66
C GLU A 236 -27.78 -15.37 8.80
N PRO A 237 -28.58 -16.23 8.14
CA PRO A 237 -29.61 -15.77 7.23
C PRO A 237 -30.70 -15.06 8.03
N GLY A 238 -30.68 -13.74 7.96
CA GLY A 238 -31.75 -12.90 8.48
C GLY A 238 -31.39 -12.24 9.79
N LEU A 239 -30.62 -11.15 9.72
CA LEU A 239 -30.84 -9.96 10.54
C LEU A 239 -30.11 -8.79 9.89
N LEU A 240 -30.88 -8.01 9.12
CA LEU A 240 -30.66 -6.58 8.97
C LEU A 240 -30.51 -6.00 10.39
N MET A 241 -29.28 -5.85 10.86
CA MET A 241 -29.01 -5.01 12.02
C MET A 241 -28.54 -3.67 11.50
N THR A 242 -29.50 -2.76 11.39
CA THR A 242 -29.26 -1.37 11.73
C THR A 242 -28.31 -1.30 12.92
N ARG A 243 -27.28 -0.48 12.79
CA ARG A 243 -26.24 -0.24 13.78
C ARG A 243 -26.84 -0.01 15.17
N VAL A 244 -26.84 -1.04 16.02
CA VAL A 244 -27.11 -0.88 17.45
C VAL A 244 -25.86 -0.29 18.08
N LYS A 245 -25.95 0.97 18.55
CA LYS A 245 -24.94 1.58 19.42
C LYS A 245 -24.64 0.62 20.57
N ARG A 246 -23.39 0.15 20.67
CA ARG A 246 -22.95 -0.65 21.81
C ARG A 246 -22.74 0.30 23.01
N GLY A 247 -23.82 0.50 23.77
CA GLY A 247 -23.85 0.80 25.21
C GLY A 247 -23.20 2.08 25.74
N ALA A 248 -24.02 3.12 25.94
CA ALA A 248 -23.98 3.94 27.16
C ALA A 248 -25.36 3.82 27.84
N PRO A 249 -25.48 3.65 29.16
CA PRO A 249 -26.76 3.43 29.80
C PRO A 249 -27.51 4.74 30.00
N GLY A 250 -28.72 4.80 29.43
CA GLY A 250 -29.79 5.72 29.82
C GLY A 250 -29.62 7.15 29.32
N MET A 251 -30.59 7.59 28.54
CA MET A 251 -31.40 8.81 28.73
C MET A 251 -32.17 9.02 27.42
N ASP A 252 -33.49 9.01 27.52
CA ASP A 252 -34.45 9.19 26.44
C ASP A 252 -34.21 10.52 25.68
N GLU A 253 -34.46 10.53 24.37
CA GLU A 253 -34.52 11.72 23.52
C GLU A 253 -35.93 11.81 22.87
N PRO A 254 -36.39 12.95 22.29
CA PRO A 254 -35.81 14.31 22.23
C PRO A 254 -36.88 15.43 22.45
N PRO A 255 -36.63 16.73 22.17
CA PRO A 255 -36.78 17.21 20.79
C PRO A 255 -35.79 18.29 20.30
N MET A 256 -35.62 18.25 18.98
CA MET A 256 -35.21 19.24 17.97
C MET A 256 -35.03 20.74 18.32
N VAL A 257 -34.07 21.32 17.58
CA VAL A 257 -33.82 22.73 17.19
C VAL A 257 -32.95 23.59 18.11
N ALA A 258 -31.69 23.83 17.69
CA ALA A 258 -31.09 25.16 17.75
C ALA A 258 -29.91 25.26 16.75
N ARG A 259 -30.12 26.04 15.68
CA ARG A 259 -29.05 26.55 14.81
C ARG A 259 -28.14 27.45 15.64
N HIS A 260 -26.86 27.13 15.74
CA HIS A 260 -25.85 28.10 16.17
C HIS A 260 -25.11 28.62 14.93
N GLN A 261 -25.35 29.90 14.63
CA GLN A 261 -24.46 30.69 13.79
C GLN A 261 -23.22 31.02 14.62
N VAL A 262 -22.04 30.84 14.04
CA VAL A 262 -20.81 31.44 14.56
C VAL A 262 -20.46 32.60 13.62
N GLU A 263 -20.70 33.81 14.11
CA GLU A 263 -20.14 35.03 13.55
C GLU A 263 -18.67 35.15 13.97
N GLY A 264 -17.80 35.40 12.97
CA GLY A 264 -16.55 36.14 13.14
C GLY A 264 -15.39 35.43 13.83
N VAL A 265 -14.55 34.74 13.06
CA VAL A 265 -13.10 34.72 13.31
C VAL A 265 -12.35 34.87 11.98
N HIS A 266 -11.79 36.07 11.85
CA HIS A 266 -10.65 36.56 11.07
C HIS A 266 -10.03 35.70 9.95
N GLN A 267 -9.92 36.32 8.77
CA GLN A 267 -8.90 35.99 7.76
C GLN A 267 -7.52 35.92 8.42
N SER A 268 -6.81 34.83 8.21
CA SER A 268 -5.39 34.73 8.53
C SER A 268 -4.67 34.00 7.40
N GLU A 269 -3.99 34.84 6.62
CA GLU A 269 -2.77 34.64 5.82
C GLU A 269 -2.42 33.23 5.33
N GLU A 270 -2.48 33.08 4.01
CA GLU A 270 -1.78 32.06 3.22
C GLU A 270 -0.30 32.00 3.62
N LEU A 271 0.16 30.83 4.08
CA LEU A 271 1.59 30.57 4.18
C LEU A 271 2.16 30.32 2.77
N PRO A 272 3.27 30.98 2.38
CA PRO A 272 3.88 30.80 1.08
C PRO A 272 4.47 29.37 0.92
N PRO A 273 4.62 28.89 -0.32
CA PRO A 273 5.13 27.55 -0.60
C PRO A 273 6.64 27.52 -0.32
N HIS A 274 7.04 27.12 0.88
CA HIS A 274 8.44 26.79 1.13
C HIS A 274 8.72 25.34 0.74
N SER A 275 9.28 25.26 -0.46
CA SER A 275 10.20 24.25 -0.96
C SER A 275 11.10 23.65 0.14
N PHE A 276 11.00 22.34 0.32
CA PHE A 276 12.11 21.56 0.87
C PHE A 276 13.14 21.31 -0.25
N PRO A 277 14.45 21.43 0.04
CA PRO A 277 15.48 21.39 -0.99
C PRO A 277 15.55 20.01 -1.64
N ALA A 278 15.58 20.01 -2.97
CA ALA A 278 15.96 18.85 -3.75
C ALA A 278 17.39 18.45 -3.36
N GLY A 279 17.51 17.37 -2.58
CA GLY A 279 18.79 16.69 -2.40
C GLY A 279 19.22 16.12 -3.74
N SER A 280 20.15 16.81 -4.40
CA SER A 280 20.84 16.34 -5.59
C SER A 280 21.76 15.18 -5.23
N ALA A 281 21.27 13.96 -5.43
CA ALA A 281 22.11 12.79 -5.63
C ALA A 281 21.40 11.87 -6.64
N ASP A 282 22.06 11.61 -7.76
CA ASP A 282 21.58 10.74 -8.82
C ASP A 282 21.26 9.35 -8.27
N ILE A 283 19.97 8.97 -8.31
CA ILE A 283 19.54 7.60 -8.02
C ILE A 283 19.68 6.81 -9.33
N PRO A 284 20.50 5.75 -9.41
CA PRO A 284 20.59 4.93 -10.61
C PRO A 284 19.26 4.21 -10.85
N LEU A 285 18.63 4.54 -11.97
CA LEU A 285 17.49 3.81 -12.54
C LEU A 285 17.91 2.37 -12.84
N ALA A 286 17.48 1.42 -11.99
CA ALA A 286 17.58 0.01 -12.31
C ALA A 286 16.64 -0.30 -13.49
N ARG A 287 17.24 -0.80 -14.57
CA ARG A 287 16.63 -0.99 -15.89
C ARG A 287 15.70 -2.20 -15.93
N SER A 288 14.68 -2.04 -16.77
CA SER A 288 13.58 -2.92 -17.16
C SER A 288 13.90 -4.41 -17.34
N SER A 289 12.97 -5.26 -16.87
CA SER A 289 12.79 -6.64 -17.34
C SER A 289 12.06 -6.66 -18.68
N THR A 290 12.73 -7.11 -19.73
CA THR A 290 12.21 -7.29 -21.10
C THR A 290 11.19 -8.45 -21.15
N PRO A 291 10.11 -8.39 -21.95
CA PRO A 291 9.17 -9.50 -22.12
C PRO A 291 9.65 -10.52 -23.17
N TRP A 292 9.30 -11.79 -22.98
CA TRP A 292 9.50 -12.91 -23.90
C TRP A 292 8.83 -12.69 -25.27
N GLN A 293 9.56 -12.89 -26.37
CA GLN A 293 9.03 -12.92 -27.73
C GLN A 293 8.86 -14.36 -28.23
N LEU A 294 7.68 -14.63 -28.80
CA LEU A 294 7.35 -15.84 -29.57
C LEU A 294 8.22 -15.93 -30.82
N VAL A 295 8.79 -17.11 -31.05
CA VAL A 295 9.55 -17.45 -32.25
C VAL A 295 8.59 -18.01 -33.29
N GLU A 296 8.35 -17.26 -34.37
CA GLU A 296 7.95 -17.83 -35.66
C GLU A 296 8.81 -17.18 -36.76
N SER A 297 9.52 -18.03 -37.49
CA SER A 297 10.38 -17.68 -38.63
C SER A 297 9.58 -17.73 -39.95
N PRO A 298 10.07 -17.08 -41.03
CA PRO A 298 9.23 -16.39 -42.00
C PRO A 298 8.93 -17.20 -43.27
N SER A 299 8.00 -16.70 -44.08
CA SER A 299 7.98 -16.95 -45.53
C SER A 299 7.44 -15.73 -46.30
N PRO A 300 7.90 -15.52 -47.54
CA PRO A 300 8.01 -14.21 -48.20
C PRO A 300 7.00 -14.02 -49.34
N GLU A 301 7.12 -12.90 -50.06
CA GLU A 301 6.55 -12.51 -51.37
C GLU A 301 5.73 -11.21 -51.29
N MET A 302 5.70 -10.27 -52.25
CA MET A 302 6.38 -10.05 -53.52
C MET A 302 5.96 -8.65 -54.01
N ALA A 303 6.90 -7.87 -54.53
CA ALA A 303 6.68 -6.86 -55.56
C ALA A 303 8.01 -6.80 -56.32
N GLY A 304 8.16 -7.06 -57.61
CA GLY A 304 7.23 -7.17 -58.73
C GLY A 304 8.09 -6.88 -59.98
N GLN A 305 8.33 -7.91 -60.81
CA GLN A 305 8.51 -7.92 -62.28
C GLN A 305 9.53 -6.93 -62.93
N ALA A 306 10.39 -7.28 -63.90
CA ALA A 306 10.66 -8.51 -64.65
C ALA A 306 11.97 -8.37 -65.48
N ALA A 307 12.59 -9.54 -65.74
CA ALA A 307 13.34 -10.03 -66.93
C ALA A 307 14.55 -9.26 -67.56
N LEU A 308 15.77 -9.76 -67.24
CA LEU A 308 16.76 -10.52 -68.08
C LEU A 308 17.14 -10.06 -69.53
N PRO A 309 18.25 -10.56 -70.13
CA PRO A 309 19.66 -10.30 -69.84
C PRO A 309 20.48 -10.00 -71.11
N ARG A 310 21.73 -9.48 -71.03
CA ARG A 310 22.74 -9.64 -72.10
C ARG A 310 24.16 -9.29 -71.65
N THR A 311 25.08 -9.96 -72.31
CA THR A 311 26.51 -10.17 -72.05
C THR A 311 27.44 -9.04 -72.54
N ALA A 312 28.60 -8.95 -71.89
CA ALA A 312 29.94 -8.55 -72.38
C ALA A 312 30.18 -7.15 -72.98
N ALA A 313 31.15 -6.40 -72.40
CA ALA A 313 32.27 -5.73 -73.09
C ALA A 313 33.11 -4.84 -72.12
N HIS A 314 34.43 -5.05 -72.08
CA HIS A 314 35.49 -4.03 -71.86
C HIS A 314 35.66 -3.18 -73.15
N PRO A 315 36.49 -2.09 -73.27
CA PRO A 315 37.65 -1.59 -72.47
C PRO A 315 37.60 -0.04 -72.21
N VAL A 316 38.54 0.67 -71.54
CA VAL A 316 39.91 1.14 -71.93
C VAL A 316 40.48 2.00 -70.75
N GLN A 317 41.65 1.64 -70.16
CA GLN A 317 42.99 2.30 -70.10
C GLN A 317 43.04 3.72 -69.45
N ASP A 318 43.97 4.13 -68.57
CA ASP A 318 45.45 3.96 -68.48
C ASP A 318 46.02 4.08 -67.03
N ALA A 319 47.24 3.54 -66.83
CA ALA A 319 48.09 3.54 -65.61
C ALA A 319 49.10 4.74 -65.60
N PRO A 320 50.11 4.92 -64.68
CA PRO A 320 50.65 4.02 -63.64
C PRO A 320 51.08 4.62 -62.26
N GLN A 321 51.45 3.72 -61.34
CA GLN A 321 52.21 3.85 -60.05
C GLN A 321 53.72 4.19 -60.28
N PRO A 322 54.66 4.34 -59.28
CA PRO A 322 54.67 3.79 -57.89
C PRO A 322 55.36 4.64 -56.77
N ALA A 323 55.31 4.12 -55.53
CA ALA A 323 56.44 3.91 -54.60
C ALA A 323 56.06 4.13 -53.11
N GLY A 324 56.10 3.05 -52.34
CA GLY A 324 56.16 3.05 -50.86
C GLY A 324 57.56 2.65 -50.39
N SER A 325 57.93 3.05 -49.17
CA SER A 325 59.17 2.65 -48.50
C SER A 325 58.93 2.40 -47.00
N SER A 326 59.34 1.18 -46.62
CA SER A 326 60.05 0.74 -45.41
C SER A 326 59.44 0.81 -44.00
N ALA A 327 59.36 -0.41 -43.47
CA ALA A 327 59.27 -0.86 -42.07
C ALA A 327 60.41 -0.41 -41.16
N VAL A 328 60.21 -0.51 -39.83
CA VAL A 328 61.14 -1.11 -38.85
C VAL A 328 60.36 -1.59 -37.60
N GLN A 329 60.62 -2.84 -37.20
CA GLN A 329 60.28 -3.50 -35.92
C GLN A 329 61.51 -3.40 -34.97
N PRO A 330 61.46 -3.63 -33.63
CA PRO A 330 61.52 -5.03 -33.14
C PRO A 330 61.04 -5.36 -31.68
N ARG A 331 60.81 -6.69 -31.50
CA ARG A 331 61.16 -7.62 -30.40
C ARG A 331 60.50 -7.62 -29.00
N GLU A 332 59.78 -8.73 -28.78
CA GLU A 332 59.78 -9.74 -27.68
C GLU A 332 60.47 -9.48 -26.33
N GLY A 333 59.82 -9.95 -25.24
CA GLY A 333 60.52 -10.40 -24.02
C GLY A 333 59.72 -10.47 -22.70
N SER A 334 59.09 -11.63 -22.45
CA SER A 334 58.84 -12.34 -21.17
C SER A 334 58.20 -11.70 -19.91
N ALA A 335 57.28 -12.49 -19.35
CA ALA A 335 56.61 -12.36 -18.05
C ALA A 335 57.52 -12.69 -16.85
N LEU A 336 57.16 -12.17 -15.66
CA LEU A 336 57.06 -12.87 -14.36
C LEU A 336 56.77 -11.87 -13.22
N SER A 337 55.84 -12.24 -12.33
CA SER A 337 55.64 -11.73 -10.96
C SER A 337 56.20 -12.80 -9.98
N PRO A 338 56.25 -12.66 -8.62
CA PRO A 338 55.80 -11.59 -7.71
C PRO A 338 56.74 -11.29 -6.48
N ALA A 339 56.25 -10.39 -5.60
CA ALA A 339 56.37 -10.41 -4.13
C ALA A 339 57.56 -9.75 -3.34
N GLN A 340 57.14 -9.18 -2.19
CA GLN A 340 57.83 -8.91 -0.91
C GLN A 340 58.44 -7.52 -0.60
N ALA A 341 58.00 -7.00 0.55
CA ALA A 341 58.48 -5.84 1.34
C ALA A 341 59.62 -6.27 2.32
N PRO A 342 59.97 -5.50 3.38
CA PRO A 342 60.62 -4.19 3.45
C PRO A 342 61.92 -4.18 4.32
N ALA A 343 62.74 -3.13 4.22
CA ALA A 343 63.69 -2.57 5.23
C ALA A 343 64.40 -1.38 4.54
N SER A 344 64.72 -0.22 5.13
CA SER A 344 64.92 0.21 6.52
C SER A 344 64.52 1.69 6.67
#